data_AF-A0AAN8RS12-F1
#
_entry.id   AF-A0AAN8RS12-F1
#
_cell.length_a   1.000
_cell.length_b   1.000
_cell.length_c   1.000
_cell.angle_alpha   90.00
_cell.angle_beta   90.00
_cell.angle_gamma   90.00
#
_symmetry.space_group_name_H-M   'P 1'
#
loop_
_entity.id
_entity.type
_entity.pdbx_description
1 polymer ?
#
loop_
_entity_poly.entity_id
_entity_poly.type
_entity_poly.pdbx_seq_one_letter_code
_entity_poly.pdbx_strand_id
1 'polypeptide(L)'
;MAALSTNALAIALGALFDPETVKSPTAIAQYAPPSTPTHFFLPLKPNDVQLFNSSEIFRAETIGLNASLSCEALNALVKVENNTFKAGTVEIKNEVGNLRFRTTAYEDSGPLCEGSAKFEFRSLSNDGSITGIERGYNGSVAMEAYAQLKAASDNTRENEICGGLFPVIFSRTQPLSASNSFRFDPTTFRHKSIVCRPKLDVHRYEITFDTSGRIIRTAISENSADEKPRVFAGPITESQLLARMQLLLRSDLGDYSLNINAESGSRLYFSDNPLPRGWIDFMLQTIFSSTEAIDPQTPIQDIDINLIGEQLNVVYARVFSVALGIYHSRMFTRASPSAPQTEGVKFAPTVRVQISTSMFALTTTLLGFYFILAIYFYLFRVSRLFQRLPTSIASEIQLFHKSSVLDDVRGTELLTGRQRKAHLSRLNRRYGYGRFVGRDSILRVGIEREPLLDHMLNQEVRNQGLGKFGLTIEYWAQWLKKTLN
;
A
#
# COMPACT_ATOMS: atom_id res chain seq x y z
N MET A 1 6.57 -4.78 -9.16
CA MET A 1 8.03 -4.92 -8.93
C MET A 1 8.61 -3.79 -8.08
N ALA A 2 8.38 -2.50 -8.38
CA ALA A 2 8.93 -1.38 -7.59
C ALA A 2 8.52 -1.32 -6.09
N ALA A 3 7.36 -1.85 -5.70
CA ALA A 3 6.93 -1.92 -4.29
C ALA A 3 7.51 -3.12 -3.52
N LEU A 4 7.94 -4.17 -4.23
CA LEU A 4 8.60 -5.33 -3.63
C LEU A 4 10.05 -5.01 -3.27
N SER A 5 10.73 -4.14 -4.04
CA SER A 5 12.11 -3.73 -3.76
C SER A 5 12.23 -2.77 -2.58
N THR A 6 11.28 -1.85 -2.36
CA THR A 6 11.28 -0.97 -1.18
C THR A 6 11.03 -1.73 0.11
N ASN A 7 10.12 -2.71 0.11
CA ASN A 7 9.87 -3.54 1.29
C ASN A 7 11.06 -4.46 1.60
N ALA A 8 11.68 -5.07 0.58
CA ALA A 8 12.89 -5.87 0.77
C ALA A 8 14.07 -5.02 1.29
N LEU A 9 14.23 -3.79 0.80
CA LEU A 9 15.25 -2.84 1.26
C LEU A 9 14.99 -2.39 2.71
N ALA A 10 13.74 -2.09 3.07
CA ALA A 10 13.38 -1.72 4.43
C ALA A 10 13.55 -2.89 5.42
N ILE A 11 13.28 -4.13 4.99
CA ILE A 11 13.53 -5.33 5.78
C ILE A 11 15.04 -5.59 5.92
N ALA A 12 15.80 -5.47 4.84
CA ALA A 12 17.25 -5.66 4.86
C ALA A 12 17.95 -4.62 5.73
N LEU A 13 17.56 -3.35 5.63
CA LEU A 13 18.05 -2.29 6.51
C LEU A 13 17.54 -2.48 7.94
N GLY A 14 16.26 -2.80 8.16
CA GLY A 14 15.69 -3.04 9.49
C GLY A 14 16.36 -4.18 10.25
N ALA A 15 16.63 -5.30 9.58
CA ALA A 15 17.36 -6.44 10.14
C ALA A 15 18.81 -6.10 10.51
N LEU A 16 19.37 -5.11 9.85
CA LEU A 16 20.75 -4.67 10.02
C LEU A 16 20.96 -3.79 11.25
N PHE A 17 19.92 -3.10 11.71
CA PHE A 17 20.01 -2.07 12.74
C PHE A 17 19.27 -2.41 14.04
N ASP A 18 18.30 -3.33 14.00
CA ASP A 18 17.66 -3.86 15.21
C ASP A 18 17.11 -5.29 14.96
N PRO A 19 17.87 -6.34 15.29
CA PRO A 19 17.46 -7.72 15.04
C PRO A 19 16.21 -8.13 15.84
N GLU A 20 15.78 -7.38 16.86
CA GLU A 20 14.54 -7.66 17.60
C GLU A 20 13.28 -7.16 16.88
N THR A 21 13.41 -6.18 15.96
CA THR A 21 12.27 -5.65 15.18
C THR A 21 11.81 -6.57 14.05
N VAL A 22 12.60 -7.59 13.69
CA VAL A 22 12.28 -8.58 12.64
C VAL A 22 11.63 -9.83 13.22
N LYS A 23 10.69 -9.69 14.15
CA LYS A 23 9.87 -10.83 14.62
C LYS A 23 8.53 -10.97 13.89
N SER A 24 8.18 -10.03 13.00
CA SER A 24 6.95 -10.16 12.22
C SER A 24 6.97 -9.32 10.94
N PRO A 25 7.05 -9.92 9.73
CA PRO A 25 6.95 -9.20 8.45
C PRO A 25 5.58 -8.51 8.26
N THR A 26 4.58 -8.81 9.10
CA THR A 26 3.27 -8.16 9.12
C THR A 26 3.22 -6.85 9.90
N ALA A 27 4.19 -6.55 10.78
CA ALA A 27 4.19 -5.30 11.56
C ALA A 27 4.73 -4.08 10.77
N ILE A 28 5.67 -4.30 9.85
CA ILE A 28 6.25 -3.24 8.99
C ILE A 28 5.23 -2.77 7.94
N ALA A 29 4.26 -3.60 7.58
CA ALA A 29 3.21 -3.28 6.61
C ALA A 29 2.14 -2.29 7.13
N GLN A 30 2.11 -1.99 8.44
CA GLN A 30 0.99 -1.26 9.03
C GLN A 30 1.09 0.27 8.91
N TYR A 31 2.26 0.79 8.56
CA TYR A 31 2.44 2.19 8.16
C TYR A 31 3.56 2.25 7.12
N ALA A 32 3.21 2.15 5.83
CA ALA A 32 4.17 2.46 4.79
C ALA A 32 4.70 3.88 5.05
N PRO A 33 6.03 4.10 5.09
CA PRO A 33 6.56 5.44 5.33
C PRO A 33 6.00 6.39 4.25
N PRO A 34 5.71 7.66 4.61
CA PRO A 34 5.26 8.68 3.67
C PRO A 34 6.42 9.08 2.74
N SER A 35 6.85 8.17 1.88
CA SER A 35 8.02 8.35 1.02
C SER A 35 7.75 7.79 -0.36
N THR A 36 8.25 8.48 -1.38
CA THR A 36 8.47 7.93 -2.71
C THR A 36 9.91 7.42 -2.80
N PRO A 37 10.32 6.76 -3.91
CA PRO A 37 11.69 6.30 -4.06
C PRO A 37 12.75 7.40 -3.97
N THR A 38 12.40 8.68 -4.10
CA THR A 38 13.39 9.77 -4.06
C THR A 38 13.07 10.85 -3.03
N HIS A 39 11.83 10.92 -2.54
CA HIS A 39 11.41 11.96 -1.61
C HIS A 39 10.86 11.34 -0.33
N PHE A 40 11.21 11.94 0.80
CA PHE A 40 10.56 11.70 2.08
C PHE A 40 9.65 12.88 2.39
N PHE A 41 8.42 12.62 2.82
CA PHE A 41 7.44 13.64 3.17
C PHE A 41 7.15 13.58 4.66
N LEU A 42 6.97 14.74 5.32
CA LEU A 42 6.57 14.73 6.71
C LEU A 42 5.19 14.06 6.87
N PRO A 43 5.05 13.12 7.83
CA PRO A 43 3.83 12.34 7.98
C PRO A 43 2.65 13.24 8.35
N LEU A 44 1.57 13.13 7.58
CA LEU A 44 0.28 13.76 7.88
C LEU A 44 -0.66 12.73 8.47
N LYS A 45 -1.43 13.13 9.48
CA LYS A 45 -2.52 12.32 10.04
C LYS A 45 -3.82 13.12 9.99
N PRO A 46 -4.86 12.63 9.29
CA PRO A 46 -6.16 13.26 9.31
C PRO A 46 -6.75 13.20 10.73
N ASN A 47 -7.35 14.31 11.16
CA ASN A 47 -7.85 14.46 12.52
C ASN A 47 -9.22 13.80 12.76
N ASP A 48 -9.99 13.53 11.70
CA ASP A 48 -11.28 12.87 11.79
C ASP A 48 -11.09 11.34 11.95
N VAL A 49 -10.97 10.88 13.19
CA VAL A 49 -10.77 9.46 13.56
C VAL A 49 -12.00 8.58 13.31
N GLN A 50 -13.08 9.11 12.72
CA GLN A 50 -14.29 8.32 12.48
C GLN A 50 -14.15 7.46 11.21
N LEU A 51 -14.00 6.14 11.44
CA LEU A 51 -14.23 5.03 10.50
C LEU A 51 -14.04 5.41 9.03
N PHE A 52 -12.77 5.58 8.64
CA PHE A 52 -12.42 5.82 7.25
C PHE A 52 -12.94 4.67 6.39
N ASN A 53 -13.71 5.00 5.35
CA ASN A 53 -13.97 4.04 4.28
C ASN A 53 -12.65 3.83 3.52
N SER A 54 -12.26 2.59 3.21
CA SER A 54 -10.96 2.25 2.61
C SER A 54 -10.70 2.91 1.25
N SER A 55 -11.71 3.55 0.67
CA SER A 55 -11.70 4.22 -0.63
C SER A 55 -11.56 5.75 -0.54
N GLU A 56 -11.41 6.32 0.67
CA GLU A 56 -11.18 7.75 0.85
C GLU A 56 -9.75 8.15 0.47
N ILE A 57 -9.64 9.33 -0.13
CA ILE A 57 -8.37 9.90 -0.57
C ILE A 57 -8.24 11.29 0.05
N PHE A 58 -7.05 11.64 0.51
CA PHE A 58 -6.74 12.93 1.13
C PHE A 58 -5.75 13.67 0.26
N ARG A 59 -5.87 15.00 0.23
CA ARG A 59 -4.92 15.91 -0.42
C ARG A 59 -4.55 17.00 0.56
N ALA A 60 -3.26 17.21 0.78
CA ALA A 60 -2.77 18.22 1.70
C ALA A 60 -1.36 18.65 1.33
N GLU A 61 -0.93 19.81 1.84
CA GLU A 61 0.44 20.26 1.71
C GLU A 61 1.31 19.74 2.86
N THR A 62 2.54 19.36 2.53
CA THR A 62 3.54 18.95 3.51
C THR A 62 4.95 19.35 3.06
N ILE A 63 5.93 19.25 3.96
CA ILE A 63 7.34 19.44 3.62
C ILE A 63 7.86 18.12 3.07
N GLY A 64 8.50 18.19 1.91
CA GLY A 64 9.25 17.10 1.30
C GLY A 64 10.75 17.37 1.38
N LEU A 65 11.51 16.33 1.68
CA LEU A 65 12.96 16.29 1.68
C LEU A 65 13.41 15.36 0.56
N ASN A 66 14.25 15.88 -0.33
CA ASN A 66 14.93 15.12 -1.37
C ASN A 66 16.43 15.33 -1.21
N ALA A 67 17.22 14.31 -1.53
CA ALA A 67 18.66 14.46 -1.56
C ALA A 67 19.22 13.94 -2.88
N SER A 68 20.12 14.70 -3.47
CA SER A 68 20.82 14.38 -4.71
C SER A 68 22.32 14.37 -4.49
N LEU A 69 23.07 13.74 -5.39
CA LEU A 69 24.51 13.77 -5.45
C LEU A 69 24.95 14.45 -6.74
N SER A 70 25.92 15.36 -6.62
CA SER A 70 26.74 15.84 -7.74
C SER A 70 28.12 15.21 -7.63
N CYS A 71 28.52 14.40 -8.61
CA CYS A 71 29.78 13.66 -8.58
C CYS A 71 30.77 14.20 -9.61
N GLU A 72 32.04 14.29 -9.24
CA GLU A 72 33.13 14.67 -10.12
C GLU A 72 34.33 13.72 -9.98
N ALA A 73 35.19 13.69 -10.98
CA ALA A 73 36.45 12.95 -10.91
C ALA A 73 37.38 13.56 -9.86
N LEU A 74 37.90 12.70 -8.99
CA LEU A 74 38.82 13.09 -7.92
C LEU A 74 40.21 12.53 -8.22
N ASN A 75 41.23 13.37 -8.18
CA ASN A 75 42.61 12.91 -8.30
C ASN A 75 43.11 12.43 -6.92
N ALA A 76 43.37 11.13 -6.80
CA ALA A 76 43.97 10.54 -5.61
C ALA A 76 45.45 10.21 -5.85
N LEU A 77 46.31 10.60 -4.91
CA LEU A 77 47.73 10.29 -4.92
C LEU A 77 47.97 8.92 -4.29
N VAL A 78 48.59 8.02 -5.04
CA VAL A 78 48.99 6.69 -4.55
C VAL A 78 50.36 6.79 -3.89
N LYS A 79 50.45 6.32 -2.64
CA LYS A 79 51.73 6.01 -1.99
C LYS A 79 51.71 4.54 -1.59
N VAL A 80 52.72 3.80 -2.01
CA VAL A 80 52.91 2.42 -1.57
C VAL A 80 53.74 2.47 -0.30
N GLU A 81 53.17 1.97 0.80
CA GLU A 81 53.82 1.95 2.11
C GLU A 81 54.11 0.49 2.49
N ASN A 82 55.33 0.21 2.92
CA ASN A 82 55.70 -1.09 3.45
C ASN A 82 55.30 -1.13 4.93
N ASN A 83 54.22 -1.83 5.24
CA ASN A 83 53.77 -2.00 6.61
C ASN A 83 54.39 -3.27 7.22
N THR A 84 55.02 -3.13 8.37
CA THR A 84 55.58 -4.25 9.13
C THR A 84 54.71 -4.48 10.36
N PHE A 85 54.04 -5.63 10.41
CA PHE A 85 53.28 -6.03 11.59
C PHE A 85 54.02 -7.17 12.31
N LYS A 86 54.21 -7.01 13.63
CA LYS A 86 54.77 -8.07 14.47
C LYS A 86 53.62 -8.85 15.11
N ALA A 87 53.40 -10.09 14.68
CA ALA A 87 52.50 -11.03 15.32
C ALA A 87 53.32 -12.02 16.15
N GLY A 88 53.53 -11.73 17.43
CA GLY A 88 54.44 -12.51 18.28
C GLY A 88 55.90 -12.38 17.83
N THR A 89 56.57 -13.50 17.55
CA THR A 89 57.97 -13.55 17.06
C THR A 89 58.09 -13.45 15.53
N VAL A 90 56.97 -13.40 14.80
CA VAL A 90 56.96 -13.38 13.33
C VAL A 90 56.72 -11.94 12.84
N GLU A 91 57.67 -11.44 12.04
CA GLU A 91 57.54 -10.17 11.34
C GLU A 91 56.90 -10.40 9.96
N ILE A 92 55.67 -9.91 9.79
CA ILE A 92 54.95 -9.97 8.52
C ILE A 92 55.09 -8.62 7.82
N LYS A 93 55.68 -8.65 6.62
CA LYS A 93 55.81 -7.47 5.73
C LYS A 93 54.67 -7.49 4.73
N ASN A 94 53.76 -6.53 4.84
CA ASN A 94 52.66 -6.32 3.89
C ASN A 94 52.86 -5.00 3.16
N GLU A 95 52.80 -5.03 1.84
CA GLU A 95 52.73 -3.82 1.02
C GLU A 95 51.28 -3.32 1.02
N VAL A 96 51.09 -2.06 1.41
CA VAL A 96 49.77 -1.42 1.50
C VAL A 96 49.73 -0.27 0.51
N GLY A 97 48.73 -0.29 -0.37
CA GLY A 97 48.40 0.87 -1.20
C GLY A 97 47.71 1.92 -0.33
N ASN A 98 48.33 3.08 -0.13
CA ASN A 98 47.74 4.21 0.58
C ASN A 98 47.32 5.28 -0.44
N LEU A 99 46.02 5.40 -0.70
CA LEU A 99 45.45 6.48 -1.51
C LEU A 99 45.15 7.67 -0.62
N ARG A 100 45.82 8.80 -0.86
CA ARG A 100 45.48 10.08 -0.22
C ARG A 100 44.69 10.93 -1.19
N PHE A 101 43.61 11.49 -0.68
CA PHE A 101 42.70 12.34 -1.43
C PHE A 101 42.61 13.71 -0.79
N ARG A 102 42.46 14.72 -1.65
CA ARG A 102 42.37 16.13 -1.27
C ARG A 102 41.38 16.80 -2.20
N THR A 103 40.37 17.45 -1.64
CA THR A 103 39.31 18.13 -2.38
C THR A 103 38.74 19.27 -1.55
N THR A 104 37.98 20.17 -2.17
CA THR A 104 37.22 21.22 -1.49
C THR A 104 35.79 20.76 -1.24
N ALA A 105 35.22 21.20 -0.10
CA ALA A 105 33.85 20.87 0.28
C ALA A 105 32.80 21.25 -0.77
N TYR A 106 33.00 22.39 -1.43
CA TYR A 106 32.20 22.83 -2.58
C TYR A 106 33.11 22.87 -3.81
N GLU A 107 32.53 22.81 -5.00
CA GLU A 107 33.26 22.66 -6.29
C GLU A 107 34.53 23.54 -6.35
N ASP A 108 34.42 24.83 -6.02
CA ASP A 108 35.58 25.75 -6.01
C ASP A 108 35.75 26.53 -4.69
N SER A 109 35.07 26.13 -3.60
CA SER A 109 35.10 26.90 -2.35
C SER A 109 34.88 26.04 -1.10
N GLY A 110 35.05 26.65 0.07
CA GLY A 110 34.85 26.00 1.37
C GLY A 110 36.11 25.37 1.95
N PRO A 111 35.98 24.63 3.06
CA PRO A 111 37.12 24.02 3.72
C PRO A 111 37.76 22.95 2.85
N LEU A 112 39.07 22.83 3.00
CA LEU A 112 39.87 21.80 2.37
C LEU A 112 39.65 20.47 3.12
N CYS A 113 39.23 19.46 2.39
CA CYS A 113 38.93 18.14 2.90
C CYS A 113 40.00 17.13 2.45
N GLU A 114 40.52 16.37 3.39
CA GLU A 114 41.55 15.37 3.20
C GLU A 114 41.15 14.04 3.81
N GLY A 115 41.71 12.96 3.27
CA GLY A 115 41.67 11.67 3.92
C GLY A 115 42.48 10.64 3.17
N SER A 116 42.40 9.40 3.66
CA SER A 116 43.18 8.30 3.12
C SER A 116 42.41 6.98 3.16
N ALA A 117 42.60 6.16 2.13
CA ALA A 117 42.14 4.79 2.07
C ALA A 117 43.34 3.84 1.94
N LYS A 118 43.39 2.80 2.77
CA LYS A 118 44.46 1.80 2.80
C LYS A 118 43.94 0.48 2.22
N PHE A 119 44.61 -0.03 1.19
CA PHE A 119 44.25 -1.26 0.47
C PHE A 119 45.22 -2.37 0.84
N GLU A 120 44.70 -3.51 1.28
CA GLU A 120 45.50 -4.66 1.73
C GLU A 120 44.91 -5.96 1.17
N PHE A 121 45.79 -6.85 0.68
CA PHE A 121 45.39 -8.22 0.34
C PHE A 121 45.41 -9.09 1.59
N ARG A 122 44.30 -9.79 1.90
CA ARG A 122 44.30 -10.77 2.99
C ARG A 122 44.91 -12.08 2.50
N SER A 123 45.89 -12.60 3.23
CA SER A 123 46.33 -14.00 3.12
C SER A 123 45.77 -14.76 4.32
N LEU A 124 44.88 -15.73 4.08
CA LEU A 124 44.32 -16.57 5.14
C LEU A 124 45.14 -17.85 5.34
N SER A 125 45.44 -18.09 6.62
CA SER A 125 46.25 -19.18 7.16
C SER A 125 45.49 -20.51 7.21
N ASN A 126 46.25 -21.61 7.36
CA ASN A 126 45.90 -23.01 7.11
C ASN A 126 44.84 -23.67 8.02
N ASP A 127 44.25 -22.97 8.98
CA ASP A 127 43.29 -23.54 9.95
C ASP A 127 41.81 -23.21 9.67
N GLY A 128 41.52 -22.54 8.55
CA GLY A 128 40.19 -22.50 7.96
C GLY A 128 39.16 -21.67 8.72
N SER A 129 39.22 -20.34 8.62
CA SER A 129 38.05 -19.56 8.15
C SER A 129 38.41 -18.11 7.81
N ILE A 130 38.30 -17.82 6.52
CA ILE A 130 37.52 -16.79 5.82
C ILE A 130 37.87 -17.02 4.34
N THR A 131 36.88 -16.94 3.47
CA THR A 131 36.97 -17.18 2.03
C THR A 131 37.57 -15.95 1.33
N GLY A 132 38.83 -16.04 0.92
CA GLY A 132 39.48 -15.10 0.00
C GLY A 132 39.94 -15.81 -1.27
N ILE A 133 40.34 -15.03 -2.27
CA ILE A 133 40.83 -15.41 -3.60
C ILE A 133 41.55 -16.77 -3.57
N GLU A 134 41.16 -17.70 -4.44
CA GLU A 134 41.74 -19.06 -4.48
C GLU A 134 43.26 -19.03 -4.65
N ARG A 135 44.00 -19.83 -3.87
CA ARG A 135 45.47 -19.90 -3.95
C ARG A 135 45.91 -20.18 -5.39
N GLY A 136 46.80 -19.33 -5.92
CA GLY A 136 47.30 -19.45 -7.30
C GLY A 136 46.44 -18.73 -8.35
N TYR A 137 45.40 -18.01 -7.95
CA TYR A 137 44.69 -17.11 -8.85
C TYR A 137 45.64 -16.04 -9.41
N ASN A 138 45.66 -15.92 -10.73
CA ASN A 138 46.50 -14.97 -11.47
C ASN A 138 45.65 -13.97 -12.28
N GLY A 139 44.35 -13.90 -11.98
CA GLY A 139 43.44 -12.97 -12.65
C GLY A 139 43.42 -11.59 -12.00
N SER A 140 42.74 -10.65 -12.66
CA SER A 140 42.48 -9.33 -12.11
C SER A 140 41.52 -9.42 -10.93
N VAL A 141 41.76 -8.58 -9.91
CA VAL A 141 40.87 -8.45 -8.76
C VAL A 141 40.37 -7.01 -8.65
N ALA A 142 39.16 -6.85 -8.12
CA ALA A 142 38.52 -5.55 -7.92
C ALA A 142 38.39 -5.20 -6.45
N MET A 143 38.43 -3.89 -6.14
CA MET A 143 37.99 -3.37 -4.85
C MET A 143 37.32 -2.01 -5.00
N GLU A 144 36.21 -1.84 -4.28
CA GLU A 144 35.48 -0.59 -4.14
C GLU A 144 35.59 -0.08 -2.71
N ALA A 145 35.79 1.23 -2.55
CA ALA A 145 35.96 1.85 -1.26
C ALA A 145 35.15 3.13 -1.15
N TYR A 146 34.53 3.32 0.02
CA TYR A 146 33.82 4.53 0.40
C TYR A 146 34.51 5.14 1.61
N ALA A 147 35.43 6.07 1.35
CA ALA A 147 36.28 6.62 2.39
C ALA A 147 35.62 7.79 3.12
N GLN A 148 36.15 8.17 4.28
CA GLN A 148 35.71 9.38 4.98
C GLN A 148 36.71 10.51 4.76
N LEU A 149 36.18 11.70 4.53
CA LEU A 149 36.92 12.95 4.46
C LEU A 149 36.84 13.69 5.81
N LYS A 150 37.95 14.32 6.19
CA LYS A 150 38.06 15.23 7.34
C LYS A 150 38.60 16.56 6.88
N ALA A 151 38.35 17.64 7.61
CA ALA A 151 38.93 18.93 7.30
C ALA A 151 40.44 18.91 7.58
N ALA A 152 41.22 19.52 6.68
CA ALA A 152 42.66 19.66 6.86
C ALA A 152 43.03 20.54 8.06
N SER A 153 42.12 21.44 8.48
CA SER A 153 42.25 22.29 9.67
C SER A 153 41.93 21.57 10.98
N ASP A 154 41.34 20.38 10.93
CA ASP A 154 40.75 19.61 12.04
C ASP A 154 39.70 20.38 12.88
N ASN A 155 39.07 21.41 12.30
CA ASN A 155 37.98 22.14 12.93
C ASN A 155 36.70 21.27 12.95
N THR A 156 36.00 21.20 14.09
CA THR A 156 34.77 20.40 14.25
C THR A 156 33.69 20.73 13.21
N ARG A 157 33.45 22.01 12.93
CA ARG A 157 32.44 22.43 11.94
C ARG A 157 32.84 22.07 10.51
N GLU A 158 34.12 22.23 10.19
CA GLU A 158 34.63 21.87 8.86
C GLU A 158 34.69 20.35 8.70
N ASN A 159 34.99 19.61 9.78
CA ASN A 159 34.94 18.15 9.83
C ASN A 159 33.52 17.63 9.57
N GLU A 160 32.47 18.32 10.05
CA GLU A 160 31.09 17.98 9.71
C GLU A 160 30.78 18.23 8.23
N ILE A 161 31.25 19.34 7.65
CA ILE A 161 31.07 19.62 6.22
C ILE A 161 31.80 18.57 5.36
N CYS A 162 33.09 18.34 5.62
CA CYS A 162 33.89 17.35 4.92
C CYS A 162 33.38 15.93 5.14
N GLY A 163 32.85 15.64 6.33
CA GLY A 163 32.28 14.34 6.67
C GLY A 163 30.98 14.04 5.92
N GLY A 164 30.33 15.03 5.29
CA GLY A 164 29.19 14.82 4.40
C GLY A 164 29.58 14.42 2.98
N LEU A 165 30.84 14.55 2.58
CA LEU A 165 31.30 14.18 1.23
C LEU A 165 31.40 12.66 1.08
N PHE A 166 31.10 12.18 -0.13
CA PHE A 166 31.10 10.75 -0.47
C PHE A 166 32.17 10.44 -1.53
N PRO A 167 33.44 10.22 -1.11
CA PRO A 167 34.50 9.78 -2.02
C PRO A 167 34.38 8.28 -2.29
N VAL A 168 34.31 7.92 -3.56
CA VAL A 168 34.24 6.53 -4.03
C VAL A 168 35.50 6.21 -4.81
N ILE A 169 36.08 5.05 -4.55
CA ILE A 169 37.30 4.59 -5.19
C ILE A 169 37.04 3.23 -5.79
N PHE A 170 37.28 3.12 -7.09
CA PHE A 170 37.31 1.86 -7.82
C PHE A 170 38.76 1.52 -8.10
N SER A 171 39.17 0.31 -7.76
CA SER A 171 40.54 -0.15 -7.98
C SER A 171 40.57 -1.54 -8.59
N ARG A 172 41.63 -1.78 -9.38
CA ARG A 172 41.97 -3.05 -10.02
C ARG A 172 43.46 -3.30 -9.84
N THR A 173 43.82 -4.56 -9.61
CA THR A 173 45.22 -5.00 -9.51
C THR A 173 45.29 -6.50 -9.76
N GLN A 174 46.49 -7.03 -9.95
CA GLN A 174 46.74 -8.46 -10.01
C GLN A 174 47.49 -8.89 -8.75
N PRO A 175 47.09 -10.00 -8.12
CA PRO A 175 47.79 -10.49 -6.94
C PRO A 175 49.15 -11.09 -7.34
N LEU A 176 50.22 -10.70 -6.65
CA LEU A 176 51.50 -11.39 -6.79
C LEU A 176 51.45 -12.70 -6.01
N SER A 177 51.52 -13.82 -6.74
CA SER A 177 51.58 -15.16 -6.16
C SER A 177 52.99 -15.44 -5.62
N ALA A 178 53.17 -15.37 -4.31
CA ALA A 178 54.34 -15.91 -3.62
C ALA A 178 53.95 -17.19 -2.88
N SER A 179 54.90 -18.12 -2.71
CA SER A 179 54.68 -19.53 -2.35
C SER A 179 53.72 -19.85 -1.18
N ASN A 180 53.36 -18.89 -0.33
CA ASN A 180 52.34 -19.03 0.73
C ASN A 180 51.49 -17.76 1.00
N SER A 181 51.55 -16.72 0.16
CA SER A 181 50.82 -15.46 0.41
C SER A 181 50.60 -14.65 -0.86
N PHE A 182 49.45 -14.00 -0.97
CA PHE A 182 49.24 -12.94 -1.96
C PHE A 182 49.86 -11.63 -1.49
N ARG A 183 50.63 -10.99 -2.36
CA ARG A 183 51.15 -9.63 -2.14
C ARG A 183 50.47 -8.64 -3.06
N PHE A 184 50.32 -7.41 -2.55
CA PHE A 184 49.90 -6.28 -3.36
C PHE A 184 50.94 -6.04 -4.44
N ASP A 185 50.50 -5.94 -5.69
CA ASP A 185 51.37 -5.52 -6.79
C ASP A 185 51.15 -4.03 -7.08
N PRO A 186 52.09 -3.18 -6.67
CA PRO A 186 51.97 -1.74 -6.94
C PRO A 186 52.08 -1.41 -8.43
N THR A 187 52.68 -2.28 -9.25
CA THR A 187 52.90 -2.01 -10.67
C THR A 187 51.62 -2.18 -11.50
N THR A 188 50.77 -3.15 -11.12
CA THR A 188 49.48 -3.42 -11.77
C THR A 188 48.32 -2.68 -11.13
N PHE A 189 48.52 -2.03 -9.98
CA PHE A 189 47.49 -1.23 -9.33
C PHE A 189 47.05 -0.06 -10.21
N ARG A 190 45.75 -0.01 -10.50
CA ARG A 190 45.10 1.09 -11.19
C ARG A 190 43.82 1.46 -10.47
N HIS A 191 43.51 2.74 -10.42
CA HIS A 191 42.34 3.26 -9.74
C HIS A 191 41.67 4.37 -10.52
N LYS A 192 40.38 4.54 -10.25
CA LYS A 192 39.59 5.73 -10.55
C LYS A 192 38.88 6.15 -9.28
N SER A 193 38.93 7.43 -8.97
CA SER A 193 38.29 7.99 -7.80
C SER A 193 37.35 9.11 -8.19
N ILE A 194 36.24 9.20 -7.47
CA ILE A 194 35.21 10.22 -7.66
C ILE A 194 34.87 10.79 -6.29
N VAL A 195 34.46 12.05 -6.24
CA VAL A 195 33.87 12.64 -5.05
C VAL A 195 32.46 13.08 -5.38
N CYS A 196 31.50 12.61 -4.59
CA CYS A 196 30.12 13.02 -4.67
C CYS A 196 29.79 13.98 -3.54
N ARG A 197 29.20 15.11 -3.90
CA ARG A 197 28.73 16.14 -2.99
C ARG A 197 27.22 16.02 -2.84
N PRO A 198 26.71 15.70 -1.65
CA PRO A 198 25.28 15.66 -1.44
C PRO A 198 24.70 17.06 -1.41
N LYS A 199 23.56 17.20 -2.07
CA LYS A 199 22.72 18.38 -2.04
C LYS A 199 21.36 17.99 -1.50
N LEU A 200 20.95 18.61 -0.41
CA LEU A 200 19.61 18.47 0.11
C LEU A 200 18.71 19.51 -0.59
N ASP A 201 17.50 19.13 -0.97
CA ASP A 201 16.47 20.02 -1.46
C ASP A 201 15.24 19.87 -0.56
N VAL A 202 14.71 21.00 -0.05
CA VAL A 202 13.59 21.01 0.90
C VAL A 202 12.53 21.97 0.38
N HIS A 203 11.37 21.41 0.04
CA HIS A 203 10.28 22.16 -0.59
C HIS A 203 8.92 21.77 -0.02
N ARG A 204 7.91 22.58 -0.31
CA ARG A 204 6.51 22.22 -0.05
C ARG A 204 5.94 21.43 -1.19
N TYR A 205 5.32 20.31 -0.85
CA TYR A 205 4.67 19.44 -1.79
C TYR A 205 3.20 19.33 -1.46
N GLU A 206 2.39 19.40 -2.50
CA GLU A 206 1.03 18.95 -2.46
C GLU A 206 0.99 17.44 -2.69
N ILE A 207 0.56 16.70 -1.67
CA ILE A 207 0.53 15.25 -1.71
C ILE A 207 -0.92 14.76 -1.68
N THR A 208 -1.20 13.74 -2.47
CA THR A 208 -2.43 12.96 -2.42
C THR A 208 -2.12 11.58 -1.84
N PHE A 209 -2.78 11.19 -0.76
CA PHE A 209 -2.55 9.92 -0.08
C PHE A 209 -3.85 9.21 0.30
N ASP A 210 -3.81 7.89 0.44
CA ASP A 210 -4.96 7.09 0.85
C ASP A 210 -5.08 6.96 2.38
N THR A 211 -6.12 6.27 2.85
CA THR A 211 -6.34 5.97 4.27
C THR A 211 -5.22 5.15 4.93
N SER A 212 -4.38 4.47 4.16
CA SER A 212 -3.20 3.74 4.65
C SER A 212 -1.96 4.62 4.76
N GLY A 213 -2.04 5.89 4.36
CA GLY A 213 -0.91 6.83 4.33
C GLY A 213 -0.01 6.64 3.10
N ARG A 214 -0.42 5.82 2.13
CA ARG A 214 0.34 5.61 0.91
C ARG A 214 0.13 6.78 -0.03
N ILE A 215 1.23 7.34 -0.50
CA ILE A 215 1.23 8.45 -1.44
C ILE A 215 0.86 7.95 -2.85
N ILE A 216 -0.16 8.57 -3.44
CA ILE A 216 -0.67 8.28 -4.79
C ILE A 216 -0.09 9.28 -5.80
N ARG A 217 -0.08 10.57 -5.44
CA ARG A 217 0.42 11.66 -6.29
C ARG A 217 1.14 12.72 -5.46
N THR A 218 2.13 13.35 -6.09
CA THR A 218 2.95 14.41 -5.49
C THR A 218 3.21 15.49 -6.53
N ALA A 219 3.05 16.75 -6.16
CA ALA A 219 3.44 17.90 -6.96
C ALA A 219 4.14 18.93 -6.05
N ILE A 220 5.11 19.67 -6.59
CA ILE A 220 5.68 20.82 -5.88
C ILE A 220 4.60 21.90 -5.83
N SER A 221 4.38 22.52 -4.66
CA SER A 221 3.40 23.60 -4.52
C SER A 221 3.87 24.85 -5.28
N GLU A 222 2.96 25.54 -5.97
CA GLU A 222 3.29 26.71 -6.82
C GLU A 222 3.99 27.84 -6.05
N ASN A 223 3.72 27.96 -4.74
CA ASN A 223 4.33 28.95 -3.86
C ASN A 223 5.50 28.40 -3.02
N SER A 224 6.09 27.28 -3.44
CA SER A 224 7.15 26.63 -2.68
C SER A 224 8.47 27.41 -2.77
N ALA A 225 8.82 28.13 -1.71
CA ALA A 225 10.18 28.61 -1.48
C ALA A 225 11.10 27.47 -0.99
N ASP A 226 12.41 27.75 -0.88
CA ASP A 226 13.34 26.88 -0.17
C ASP A 226 12.99 26.90 1.34
N GLU A 227 12.61 25.73 1.86
CA GLU A 227 12.16 25.56 3.24
C GLU A 227 13.31 25.16 4.18
N LYS A 228 14.55 25.02 3.67
CA LYS A 228 15.73 24.74 4.49
C LYS A 228 15.90 25.68 5.69
N PRO A 229 15.76 27.03 5.56
CA PRO A 229 15.95 27.91 6.71
C PRO A 229 14.98 27.64 7.85
N ARG A 230 13.77 27.14 7.53
CA ARG A 230 12.76 26.79 8.53
C ARG A 230 13.01 25.41 9.14
N VAL A 231 13.39 24.42 8.33
CA VAL A 231 13.67 23.05 8.81
C VAL A 231 14.93 22.99 9.66
N PHE A 232 15.96 23.73 9.30
CA PHE A 232 17.25 23.78 10.00
C PHE A 232 17.40 25.01 10.91
N ALA A 233 16.29 25.64 11.32
CA ALA A 233 16.30 26.71 12.33
C ALA A 233 16.68 26.22 13.74
N GLY A 234 16.67 24.90 13.95
CA GLY A 234 16.97 24.25 15.23
C GLY A 234 18.47 24.02 15.47
N PRO A 235 18.81 23.10 16.41
CA PRO A 235 20.19 22.83 16.81
C PRO A 235 20.97 21.99 15.80
N ILE A 236 20.30 21.34 14.85
CA ILE A 236 20.92 20.49 13.83
C ILE A 236 21.07 21.28 12.54
N THR A 237 22.28 21.28 11.99
CA THR A 237 22.58 21.92 10.70
C THR A 237 22.44 20.94 9.54
N GLU A 238 22.29 21.46 8.32
CA GLU A 238 22.25 20.64 7.08
C GLU A 238 23.51 19.76 6.95
N SER A 239 24.70 20.32 7.21
CA SER A 239 25.97 19.58 7.15
C SER A 239 26.02 18.45 8.16
N GLN A 240 25.50 18.64 9.38
CA GLN A 240 25.43 17.58 10.38
C GLN A 240 24.50 16.45 9.94
N LEU A 241 23.34 16.77 9.36
CA LEU A 241 22.43 15.75 8.84
C LEU A 241 23.11 14.94 7.72
N LEU A 242 23.71 15.62 6.74
CA LEU A 242 24.39 14.97 5.61
C LEU A 242 25.58 14.12 6.07
N ALA A 243 26.40 14.60 7.01
CA ALA A 243 27.49 13.82 7.59
C ALA A 243 27.01 12.57 8.33
N ARG A 244 25.86 12.63 9.01
CA ARG A 244 25.27 11.46 9.67
C ARG A 244 24.64 10.49 8.67
N MET A 245 24.01 10.98 7.61
CA MET A 245 23.51 10.13 6.52
C MET A 245 24.66 9.42 5.81
N GLN A 246 25.81 10.08 5.65
CA GLN A 246 27.02 9.47 5.09
C GLN A 246 27.54 8.29 5.93
N LEU A 247 27.37 8.31 7.26
CA LEU A 247 27.72 7.16 8.10
C LEU A 247 26.87 5.92 7.79
N LEU A 248 25.60 6.10 7.38
CA LEU A 248 24.75 4.99 6.93
C LEU A 248 25.25 4.40 5.62
N LEU A 249 25.98 5.18 4.83
CA LEU A 249 26.49 4.75 3.54
C LEU A 249 27.80 3.99 3.62
N ARG A 250 28.39 3.88 4.81
CA ARG A 250 29.63 3.15 5.01
C ARG A 250 29.41 1.66 4.71
N SER A 251 30.24 1.10 3.85
CA SER A 251 30.19 -0.31 3.45
C SER A 251 30.79 -1.28 4.49
N ASP A 252 31.25 -0.80 5.65
CA ASP A 252 31.87 -1.64 6.69
C ASP A 252 30.81 -2.33 7.57
N LEU A 253 30.16 -3.35 7.01
CA LEU A 253 29.51 -4.41 7.79
C LEU A 253 30.40 -5.65 7.89
N GLY A 254 31.72 -5.42 7.94
CA GLY A 254 32.71 -6.47 7.86
C GLY A 254 34.01 -6.16 8.61
N ASP A 255 33.93 -5.68 9.86
CA ASP A 255 34.82 -6.23 10.88
C ASP A 255 34.35 -5.87 12.30
N TYR A 256 33.89 -6.90 13.01
CA TYR A 256 33.57 -6.90 14.44
C TYR A 256 34.85 -6.82 15.31
N SER A 257 35.87 -6.08 14.87
CA SER A 257 37.13 -5.85 15.59
C SER A 257 37.53 -4.37 15.60
N LEU A 258 36.58 -3.50 15.97
CA LEU A 258 36.85 -2.13 16.36
C LEU A 258 37.65 -2.10 17.67
N ASN A 259 38.97 -2.19 17.56
CA ASN A 259 39.86 -1.56 18.53
C ASN A 259 39.92 -0.07 18.14
N ILE A 260 39.18 0.74 18.89
CA ILE A 260 38.86 2.16 18.63
C ILE A 260 40.10 3.09 18.74
N ASN A 261 41.30 2.53 18.92
CA ASN A 261 42.52 3.29 19.19
C ASN A 261 43.51 3.35 18.02
N ALA A 262 43.13 2.95 16.81
CA ALA A 262 44.08 2.95 15.70
C ALA A 262 43.84 4.13 14.75
N GLU A 263 44.90 4.91 14.54
CA GLU A 263 45.16 5.85 13.44
C GLU A 263 45.13 5.15 12.05
N SER A 264 44.36 4.07 11.90
CA SER A 264 44.34 3.17 10.76
C SER A 264 42.99 3.25 10.06
N GLY A 265 43.01 3.65 8.78
CA GLY A 265 41.82 3.64 7.92
C GLY A 265 41.16 2.26 7.80
N SER A 266 39.93 2.25 7.25
CA SER A 266 39.20 1.03 6.90
C SER A 266 40.09 0.10 6.09
N ARG A 267 40.18 -1.17 6.51
CA ARG A 267 40.90 -2.22 5.76
C ARG A 267 39.96 -2.76 4.68
N LEU A 268 40.44 -2.81 3.45
CA LEU A 268 39.65 -3.07 2.26
C LEU A 268 40.19 -4.30 1.53
N TYR A 269 39.33 -5.29 1.26
CA TYR A 269 39.71 -6.59 0.69
C TYR A 269 39.39 -6.67 -0.81
N PHE A 270 40.26 -7.22 -1.65
CA PHE A 270 39.99 -7.44 -3.08
C PHE A 270 39.13 -8.71 -3.35
N SER A 271 38.38 -8.73 -4.46
CA SER A 271 37.57 -9.89 -4.94
C SER A 271 37.94 -10.25 -6.37
N ASP A 272 37.85 -11.53 -6.66
CA ASP A 272 38.03 -12.18 -7.96
C ASP A 272 36.72 -12.41 -8.72
N ASN A 273 35.57 -12.09 -8.12
CA ASN A 273 34.25 -12.28 -8.71
C ASN A 273 33.42 -10.98 -8.71
N PRO A 274 32.44 -10.87 -9.62
CA PRO A 274 31.58 -9.69 -9.77
C PRO A 274 30.41 -9.67 -8.78
N LEU A 275 30.47 -10.40 -7.66
CA LEU A 275 29.39 -10.39 -6.67
C LEU A 275 29.45 -9.13 -5.80
N PRO A 276 28.29 -8.55 -5.44
CA PRO A 276 28.24 -7.38 -4.58
C PRO A 276 28.75 -7.72 -3.19
N ARG A 277 29.62 -6.86 -2.64
CA ARG A 277 30.21 -7.05 -1.31
C ARG A 277 29.72 -6.02 -0.31
N GLY A 278 29.45 -4.82 -0.80
CA GLY A 278 28.71 -3.80 -0.08
C GLY A 278 27.22 -3.84 -0.39
N TRP A 279 26.43 -3.25 0.50
CA TRP A 279 25.02 -3.00 0.25
C TRP A 279 24.84 -1.98 -0.90
N ILE A 280 25.81 -1.08 -1.15
CA ILE A 280 25.80 -0.14 -2.28
C ILE A 280 25.95 -0.90 -3.60
N ASP A 281 26.94 -1.80 -3.71
CA ASP A 281 27.15 -2.67 -4.85
C ASP A 281 25.87 -3.46 -5.16
N PHE A 282 25.24 -4.01 -4.11
CA PHE A 282 23.99 -4.74 -4.24
C PHE A 282 22.87 -3.85 -4.79
N MET A 283 22.80 -2.59 -4.35
CA MET A 283 21.81 -1.63 -4.82
C MET A 283 22.07 -1.20 -6.27
N LEU A 284 23.32 -0.96 -6.64
CA LEU A 284 23.70 -0.66 -8.03
C LEU A 284 23.31 -1.83 -8.95
N GLN A 285 23.65 -3.06 -8.56
CA GLN A 285 23.30 -4.26 -9.31
C GLN A 285 21.78 -4.48 -9.38
N THR A 286 21.06 -4.25 -8.28
CA THR A 286 19.61 -4.48 -8.23
C THR A 286 18.82 -3.44 -9.02
N ILE A 287 19.28 -2.18 -9.04
CA ILE A 287 18.56 -1.08 -9.68
C ILE A 287 18.88 -0.99 -11.16
N PHE A 288 20.14 -1.20 -11.54
CA PHE A 288 20.62 -0.98 -12.91
C PHE A 288 20.95 -2.28 -13.64
N SER A 289 20.91 -3.44 -12.98
CA SER A 289 21.28 -4.73 -13.56
C SER A 289 22.69 -4.74 -14.17
N SER A 290 23.59 -3.88 -13.68
CA SER A 290 24.97 -3.76 -14.13
C SER A 290 25.94 -4.21 -13.04
N THR A 291 27.02 -4.87 -13.47
CA THR A 291 28.15 -5.27 -12.63
C THR A 291 29.45 -4.59 -13.03
N GLU A 292 29.45 -3.68 -14.02
CA GLU A 292 30.67 -3.11 -14.63
C GLU A 292 31.60 -2.43 -13.59
N ALA A 293 31.02 -1.76 -12.60
CA ALA A 293 31.78 -1.08 -11.54
C ALA A 293 32.52 -2.06 -10.61
N ILE A 294 31.96 -3.25 -10.41
CA ILE A 294 32.45 -4.26 -9.45
C ILE A 294 33.15 -5.45 -10.12
N ASP A 295 32.95 -5.66 -11.41
CA ASP A 295 33.52 -6.78 -12.16
C ASP A 295 35.06 -6.62 -12.27
N PRO A 296 35.83 -7.60 -11.76
CA PRO A 296 37.28 -7.60 -11.87
C PRO A 296 37.81 -7.68 -13.30
N GLN A 297 37.02 -8.23 -14.23
CA GLN A 297 37.41 -8.39 -15.64
C GLN A 297 37.25 -7.10 -16.45
N THR A 298 36.39 -6.17 -15.99
CA THR A 298 36.24 -4.86 -16.64
C THR A 298 37.49 -4.01 -16.38
N PRO A 299 38.21 -3.57 -17.42
CA PRO A 299 39.36 -2.69 -17.27
C PRO A 299 38.94 -1.37 -16.61
N ILE A 300 39.76 -0.85 -15.69
CA ILE A 300 39.42 0.39 -14.99
C ILE A 300 39.26 1.57 -15.96
N GLN A 301 39.96 1.56 -17.10
CA GLN A 301 39.89 2.61 -18.11
C GLN A 301 38.51 2.73 -18.74
N ASP A 302 37.80 1.62 -18.86
CA ASP A 302 36.50 1.54 -19.54
C ASP A 302 35.34 1.94 -18.62
N ILE A 303 35.60 2.04 -17.32
CA ILE A 303 34.62 2.50 -16.33
C ILE A 303 34.27 3.97 -16.58
N ASP A 304 33.02 4.25 -16.98
CA ASP A 304 32.50 5.60 -17.08
C ASP A 304 32.14 6.16 -15.68
N ILE A 305 32.96 7.11 -15.23
CA ILE A 305 32.80 7.80 -13.96
C ILE A 305 31.48 8.58 -13.90
N ASN A 306 31.05 9.19 -15.01
CA ASN A 306 29.86 10.03 -15.03
C ASN A 306 28.62 9.15 -14.88
N LEU A 307 28.58 8.03 -15.62
CA LEU A 307 27.50 7.05 -15.52
C LEU A 307 27.39 6.49 -14.08
N ILE A 308 28.51 6.14 -13.45
CA ILE A 308 28.51 5.68 -12.06
C ILE A 308 28.03 6.78 -11.11
N GLY A 309 28.44 8.03 -11.33
CA GLY A 309 27.96 9.18 -10.55
C GLY A 309 26.43 9.32 -10.61
N GLU A 310 25.85 9.19 -11.80
CA GLU A 310 24.39 9.21 -11.99
C GLU A 310 23.69 8.02 -11.29
N GLN A 311 24.27 6.82 -11.39
CA GLN A 311 23.74 5.64 -10.73
C GLN A 311 23.79 5.77 -9.20
N LEU A 312 24.90 6.27 -8.66
CA LEU A 312 25.08 6.55 -7.24
C LEU A 312 24.10 7.62 -6.75
N ASN A 313 23.82 8.66 -7.54
CA ASN A 313 22.81 9.65 -7.21
C ASN A 313 21.42 9.01 -6.99
N VAL A 314 21.00 8.10 -7.88
CA VAL A 314 19.72 7.38 -7.74
C VAL A 314 19.70 6.46 -6.51
N VAL A 315 20.79 5.74 -6.26
CA VAL A 315 20.93 4.89 -5.07
C VAL A 315 20.87 5.74 -3.79
N TYR A 316 21.63 6.82 -3.75
CA TYR A 316 21.70 7.74 -2.62
C TYR A 316 20.33 8.35 -2.31
N ALA A 317 19.62 8.88 -3.31
CA ALA A 317 18.28 9.45 -3.12
C ALA A 317 17.28 8.43 -2.52
N ARG A 318 17.35 7.17 -2.96
CA ARG A 318 16.53 6.08 -2.44
C ARG A 318 16.88 5.71 -1.00
N VAL A 319 18.17 5.56 -0.71
CA VAL A 319 18.63 5.21 0.63
C VAL A 319 18.32 6.35 1.60
N PHE A 320 18.49 7.60 1.17
CA PHE A 320 18.14 8.77 1.94
C PHE A 320 16.64 8.81 2.29
N SER A 321 15.76 8.62 1.31
CA SER A 321 14.30 8.64 1.56
C SER A 321 13.85 7.47 2.45
N VAL A 322 14.42 6.28 2.27
CA VAL A 322 14.13 5.09 3.08
C VAL A 322 14.66 5.25 4.50
N ALA A 323 15.88 5.75 4.68
CA ALA A 323 16.46 6.00 6.00
C ALA A 323 15.61 7.00 6.79
N LEU A 324 15.19 8.11 6.18
CA LEU A 324 14.25 9.03 6.80
C LEU A 324 12.92 8.35 7.10
N GLY A 325 12.39 7.55 6.17
CA GLY A 325 11.14 6.80 6.36
C GLY A 325 11.16 5.87 7.57
N ILE A 326 12.22 5.08 7.73
CA ILE A 326 12.39 4.12 8.84
C ILE A 326 12.62 4.86 10.16
N TYR A 327 13.49 5.87 10.16
CA TYR A 327 13.94 6.54 11.38
C TYR A 327 13.18 7.84 11.70
N HIS A 328 12.11 8.18 10.97
CA HIS A 328 11.38 9.44 11.15
C HIS A 328 10.95 9.67 12.61
N SER A 329 10.57 8.61 13.33
CA SER A 329 10.12 8.71 14.73
C SER A 329 11.22 9.11 15.71
N ARG A 330 12.50 8.86 15.35
CA ARG A 330 13.68 9.25 16.14
C ARG A 330 14.29 10.55 15.64
N MET A 331 14.14 10.86 14.35
CA MET A 331 14.70 12.07 13.71
C MET A 331 13.79 13.30 13.86
N PHE A 332 12.48 13.12 13.93
CA PHE A 332 11.51 14.21 14.04
C PHE A 332 10.72 14.12 15.35
N THR A 333 10.56 15.26 16.01
CA THR A 333 9.66 15.39 17.16
C THR A 333 8.22 15.48 16.68
N ARG A 334 7.30 14.80 17.37
CA ARG A 334 5.86 14.93 17.08
C ARG A 334 5.39 16.35 17.38
N ALA A 335 4.54 16.88 16.51
CA ALA A 335 3.87 18.14 16.76
C ALA A 335 3.03 18.06 18.04
N SER A 336 3.06 19.13 18.84
CA SER A 336 2.18 19.27 20.01
C SER A 336 0.71 19.19 19.58
N PRO A 337 -0.22 18.67 20.39
CA PRO A 337 -1.65 18.72 20.10
C PRO A 337 -2.19 20.15 19.89
N SER A 338 -1.49 21.16 20.40
CA SER A 338 -1.77 22.59 20.23
C SER A 338 -1.12 23.21 18.99
N ALA A 339 -0.38 22.44 18.19
CA ALA A 339 0.25 22.94 16.98
C ALA A 339 -0.82 23.28 15.92
N PRO A 340 -0.58 24.32 15.10
CA PRO A 340 -1.49 24.66 14.00
C PRO A 340 -1.65 23.45 13.06
N GLN A 341 -2.90 23.09 12.80
CA GLN A 341 -3.23 22.00 11.89
C GLN A 341 -3.14 22.49 10.45
N THR A 342 -2.57 21.66 9.59
CA THR A 342 -2.52 21.95 8.16
C THR A 342 -3.90 21.68 7.55
N GLU A 343 -4.42 22.64 6.80
CA GLU A 343 -5.65 22.46 6.04
C GLU A 343 -5.44 21.44 4.91
N GLY A 344 -6.45 20.59 4.69
CA GLY A 344 -6.41 19.54 3.68
C GLY A 344 -7.81 19.24 3.14
N VAL A 345 -7.86 18.64 1.96
CA VAL A 345 -9.08 18.26 1.26
C VAL A 345 -9.29 16.76 1.37
N LYS A 346 -10.47 16.35 1.85
CA LYS A 346 -10.91 14.95 1.87
C LYS A 346 -11.80 14.67 0.66
N PHE A 347 -11.42 13.70 -0.16
CA PHE A 347 -12.23 13.14 -1.24
C PHE A 347 -12.90 11.86 -0.74
N ALA A 348 -14.18 11.95 -0.41
CA ALA A 348 -15.00 10.81 -0.03
C ALA A 348 -15.81 10.31 -1.25
N PRO A 349 -15.68 9.03 -1.63
CA PRO A 349 -16.50 8.48 -2.71
C PRO A 349 -17.95 8.41 -2.26
N THR A 350 -18.82 9.17 -2.94
CA THR A 350 -20.26 9.09 -2.74
C THR A 350 -20.85 8.09 -3.73
N VAL A 351 -21.59 7.08 -3.25
CA VAL A 351 -22.37 6.21 -4.13
C VAL A 351 -23.49 7.04 -4.74
N ARG A 352 -23.36 7.36 -6.02
CA ARG A 352 -24.44 7.97 -6.80
C ARG A 352 -25.07 6.88 -7.65
N VAL A 353 -26.34 6.55 -7.38
CA VAL A 353 -27.10 5.64 -8.24
C VAL A 353 -27.40 6.39 -9.54
N GLN A 354 -26.55 6.22 -10.54
CA GLN A 354 -26.79 6.73 -11.89
C GLN A 354 -27.69 5.75 -12.63
N ILE A 355 -29.01 6.00 -12.59
CA ILE A 355 -29.97 5.26 -13.40
C ILE A 355 -29.88 5.79 -14.83
N SER A 356 -29.70 4.89 -15.82
CA SER A 356 -29.72 5.29 -17.22
C SER A 356 -31.09 5.85 -17.59
N THR A 357 -31.14 6.81 -18.52
CA THR A 357 -32.41 7.40 -19.00
C THR A 357 -33.40 6.34 -19.48
N SER A 358 -32.91 5.27 -20.12
CA SER A 358 -33.71 4.12 -20.55
C SER A 358 -34.32 3.35 -19.38
N MET A 359 -33.52 3.08 -18.34
CA MET A 359 -34.02 2.37 -17.16
C MET A 359 -35.05 3.20 -16.39
N PHE A 360 -34.81 4.52 -16.26
CA PHE A 360 -35.77 5.43 -15.65
C PHE A 360 -37.09 5.50 -16.42
N ALA A 361 -37.04 5.59 -17.76
CA ALA A 361 -38.21 5.60 -18.61
C ALA A 361 -39.02 4.30 -18.49
N LEU A 362 -38.35 3.14 -18.52
CA LEU A 362 -38.99 1.84 -18.36
C LEU A 362 -39.67 1.71 -16.98
N THR A 363 -38.95 2.03 -15.90
CA THR A 363 -39.50 1.94 -14.54
C THR A 363 -40.69 2.88 -14.35
N THR A 364 -40.59 4.11 -14.84
CA THR A 364 -41.69 5.09 -14.74
C THR A 364 -42.90 4.67 -15.56
N THR A 365 -42.69 4.13 -16.77
CA THR A 365 -43.77 3.65 -17.64
C THR A 365 -44.48 2.45 -17.03
N LEU A 366 -43.72 1.47 -16.52
CA LEU A 366 -44.28 0.31 -15.82
C LEU A 366 -45.06 0.73 -14.58
N LEU A 367 -44.51 1.62 -13.76
CA LEU A 367 -45.19 2.11 -12.56
C LEU A 367 -46.47 2.87 -12.91
N GLY A 368 -46.44 3.71 -13.95
CA GLY A 368 -47.62 4.40 -14.46
C GLY A 368 -48.69 3.43 -14.99
N PHE A 369 -48.28 2.40 -15.72
CA PHE A 369 -49.20 1.36 -16.21
C PHE A 369 -49.83 0.57 -15.06
N TYR A 370 -49.05 0.18 -14.05
CA TYR A 370 -49.57 -0.46 -12.85
C TYR A 370 -50.55 0.44 -12.10
N PHE A 371 -50.28 1.74 -12.03
CA PHE A 371 -51.17 2.71 -11.40
C PHE A 371 -52.50 2.83 -12.14
N ILE A 372 -52.46 2.91 -13.48
CA ILE A 372 -53.66 2.92 -14.33
C ILE A 372 -54.45 1.62 -14.16
N LEU A 373 -53.79 0.46 -14.20
CA LEU A 373 -54.43 -0.83 -13.95
C LEU A 373 -55.06 -0.89 -12.56
N ALA A 374 -54.36 -0.40 -11.54
CA ALA A 374 -54.89 -0.36 -10.18
C ALA A 374 -56.17 0.50 -10.12
N ILE A 375 -56.15 1.69 -10.70
CA ILE A 375 -57.34 2.55 -10.81
C ILE A 375 -58.45 1.84 -11.57
N TYR A 376 -58.15 1.22 -12.71
CA TYR A 376 -59.11 0.47 -13.51
C TYR A 376 -59.76 -0.65 -12.67
N PHE A 377 -58.96 -1.49 -12.02
CA PHE A 377 -59.47 -2.55 -11.16
C PHE A 377 -60.23 -2.04 -9.96
N TYR A 378 -59.91 -0.85 -9.43
CA TYR A 378 -60.62 -0.27 -8.29
C TYR A 378 -61.95 0.38 -8.69
N LEU A 379 -61.99 1.09 -9.82
CA LEU A 379 -63.20 1.76 -10.33
C LEU A 379 -64.16 0.76 -10.99
N PHE A 380 -63.65 -0.22 -11.73
CA PHE A 380 -64.45 -1.25 -12.39
C PHE A 380 -64.67 -2.50 -11.52
N ARG A 381 -64.30 -2.45 -10.24
CA ARG A 381 -64.61 -3.53 -9.29
C ARG A 381 -66.12 -3.61 -9.06
N VAL A 382 -66.77 -4.61 -9.65
CA VAL A 382 -68.15 -5.00 -9.32
C VAL A 382 -68.18 -5.46 -7.86
N SER A 383 -68.54 -4.56 -6.95
CA SER A 383 -68.27 -4.66 -5.51
C SER A 383 -69.14 -5.66 -4.73
N ARG A 384 -69.82 -6.61 -5.40
CA ARG A 384 -70.95 -7.29 -4.74
C ARG A 384 -70.92 -8.77 -4.46
N LEU A 385 -70.01 -9.61 -4.97
CA LEU A 385 -70.10 -11.05 -4.65
C LEU A 385 -68.82 -11.88 -4.57
N PHE A 386 -67.63 -11.29 -4.69
CA PHE A 386 -66.48 -11.99 -4.14
C PHE A 386 -66.49 -11.74 -2.62
N GLN A 387 -66.91 -12.75 -1.85
CA GLN A 387 -66.34 -12.93 -0.51
C GLN A 387 -64.85 -12.69 -0.68
N ARG A 388 -64.33 -11.71 0.07
CA ARG A 388 -62.94 -11.27 -0.03
C ARG A 388 -62.09 -12.53 -0.19
N LEU A 389 -61.20 -12.55 -1.19
CA LEU A 389 -60.11 -13.54 -1.24
C LEU A 389 -59.66 -13.77 0.20
N PRO A 390 -59.56 -15.01 0.70
CA PRO A 390 -59.24 -15.28 2.09
C PRO A 390 -57.82 -14.79 2.38
N THR A 391 -57.68 -13.49 2.56
CA THR A 391 -56.46 -12.80 2.96
C THR A 391 -56.41 -12.69 4.48
N SER A 392 -57.51 -13.02 5.16
CA SER A 392 -57.61 -13.04 6.62
C SER A 392 -58.54 -14.14 7.11
N ILE A 393 -58.26 -14.67 8.30
CA ILE A 393 -59.13 -15.65 8.98
C ILE A 393 -60.52 -15.04 9.24
N ALA A 394 -60.60 -13.73 9.47
CA ALA A 394 -61.87 -13.03 9.69
C ALA A 394 -62.84 -13.13 8.51
N SER A 395 -62.36 -13.15 7.27
CA SER A 395 -63.21 -13.33 6.09
C SER A 395 -63.78 -14.75 5.99
N GLU A 396 -63.07 -15.76 6.48
CA GLU A 396 -63.58 -17.14 6.53
C GLU A 396 -64.57 -17.34 7.68
N ILE A 397 -64.38 -16.69 8.83
CA ILE A 397 -65.31 -16.78 9.96
C ILE A 397 -66.72 -16.30 9.57
N GLN A 398 -66.83 -15.30 8.70
CA GLN A 398 -68.12 -14.81 8.23
C GLN A 398 -68.97 -15.88 7.54
N LEU A 399 -68.34 -16.87 6.87
CA LEU A 399 -69.03 -17.98 6.20
C LEU A 399 -69.77 -18.91 7.15
N PHE A 400 -69.27 -19.06 8.37
CA PHE A 400 -69.82 -19.97 9.37
C PHE A 400 -70.48 -19.22 10.54
N HIS A 401 -70.58 -17.89 10.45
CA HIS A 401 -71.09 -17.07 11.55
C HIS A 401 -72.55 -17.45 11.86
N LYS A 402 -72.79 -17.91 13.11
CA LYS A 402 -74.08 -18.41 13.61
C LYS A 402 -74.60 -19.65 12.86
N SER A 403 -73.73 -20.36 12.16
CA SER A 403 -74.05 -21.62 11.50
C SER A 403 -74.21 -22.77 12.51
N SER A 404 -75.12 -23.70 12.26
CA SER A 404 -75.24 -24.93 13.06
C SER A 404 -74.05 -25.87 12.87
N VAL A 405 -73.30 -25.71 11.77
CA VAL A 405 -72.03 -26.43 11.50
C VAL A 405 -71.02 -26.27 12.63
N LEU A 406 -71.00 -25.11 13.30
CA LEU A 406 -70.07 -24.86 14.41
C LEU A 406 -70.29 -25.82 15.59
N ASP A 407 -71.51 -26.34 15.80
CA ASP A 407 -71.75 -27.34 16.85
C ASP A 407 -71.18 -28.71 16.46
N ASP A 408 -71.20 -29.04 15.17
CA ASP A 408 -70.74 -30.34 14.66
C ASP A 408 -69.21 -30.47 14.70
N VAL A 409 -68.51 -29.35 14.59
CA VAL A 409 -67.04 -29.27 14.70
C VAL A 409 -66.56 -28.89 16.10
N ARG A 410 -67.47 -28.60 17.05
CA ARG A 410 -67.09 -28.22 18.42
C ARG A 410 -66.31 -29.36 19.09
N GLY A 411 -65.17 -29.03 19.69
CA GLY A 411 -64.28 -30.02 20.33
C GLY A 411 -63.42 -30.83 19.34
N THR A 412 -63.45 -30.51 18.03
CA THR A 412 -62.58 -31.15 17.02
C THR A 412 -61.29 -30.36 16.72
N GLU A 413 -60.99 -29.35 17.55
CA GLU A 413 -59.89 -28.40 17.37
C GLU A 413 -58.52 -29.12 17.40
N LEU A 414 -58.35 -30.08 18.32
CA LEU A 414 -57.13 -30.88 18.48
C LEU A 414 -57.07 -32.11 17.55
N LEU A 415 -58.13 -32.39 16.79
CA LEU A 415 -58.15 -33.54 15.88
C LEU A 415 -57.37 -33.25 14.60
N THR A 416 -56.62 -34.24 14.13
CA THR A 416 -56.00 -34.18 12.81
C THR A 416 -57.05 -34.18 11.70
N GLY A 417 -56.72 -33.68 10.50
CA GLY A 417 -57.68 -33.59 9.39
C GLY A 417 -58.36 -34.93 9.04
N ARG A 418 -57.66 -36.06 9.17
CA ARG A 418 -58.23 -37.40 8.96
C ARG A 418 -59.23 -37.78 10.06
N GLN A 419 -58.89 -37.53 11.32
CA GLN A 419 -59.78 -37.79 12.46
C GLN A 419 -61.02 -36.89 12.43
N ARG A 420 -60.86 -35.61 12.08
CA ARG A 420 -61.98 -34.67 11.92
C ARG A 420 -62.90 -35.08 10.79
N LYS A 421 -62.35 -35.54 9.64
CA LYS A 421 -63.14 -36.09 8.54
C LYS A 421 -63.92 -37.33 8.97
N ALA A 422 -63.29 -38.26 9.69
CA ALA A 422 -63.97 -39.45 10.24
C ALA A 422 -65.08 -39.09 11.24
N HIS A 423 -64.84 -38.10 12.12
CA HIS A 423 -65.85 -37.58 13.05
C HIS A 423 -67.05 -36.98 12.31
N LEU A 424 -66.82 -36.13 11.31
CA LEU A 424 -67.89 -35.53 10.50
C LEU A 424 -68.64 -36.58 9.67
N SER A 425 -67.94 -37.59 9.12
CA SER A 425 -68.57 -38.71 8.43
C SER A 425 -69.45 -39.55 9.37
N ARG A 426 -69.05 -39.73 10.64
CA ARG A 426 -69.85 -40.46 11.65
C ARG A 426 -71.15 -39.73 12.00
N LEU A 427 -71.16 -38.39 11.96
CA LEU A 427 -72.38 -37.60 12.20
C LEU A 427 -73.44 -37.80 11.11
N ASN A 428 -73.05 -38.31 9.93
CA ASN A 428 -73.91 -38.55 8.76
C ASN A 428 -74.75 -37.32 8.36
N ARG A 429 -74.13 -36.13 8.39
CA ARG A 429 -74.75 -34.85 8.02
C ARG A 429 -74.16 -34.34 6.70
N ARG A 430 -74.98 -33.63 5.91
CA ARG A 430 -74.55 -32.94 4.68
C ARG A 430 -74.47 -31.44 4.93
N TYR A 431 -73.51 -30.80 4.28
CA TYR A 431 -73.24 -29.37 4.40
C TYR A 431 -73.16 -28.77 3.01
N GLY A 432 -73.79 -27.61 2.83
CA GLY A 432 -73.83 -26.89 1.57
C GLY A 432 -73.51 -25.42 1.75
N TYR A 433 -73.16 -24.76 0.66
CA TYR A 433 -73.04 -23.31 0.60
C TYR A 433 -74.32 -22.71 0.02
N GLY A 434 -74.93 -21.76 0.73
CA GLY A 434 -76.18 -21.15 0.28
C GLY A 434 -76.80 -20.20 1.30
N ARG A 435 -78.07 -19.88 1.10
CA ARG A 435 -78.84 -19.05 2.04
C ARG A 435 -79.39 -19.94 3.15
N PHE A 436 -79.23 -19.51 4.39
CA PHE A 436 -79.73 -20.21 5.57
C PHE A 436 -80.20 -19.24 6.64
N VAL A 437 -81.04 -19.72 7.55
CA VAL A 437 -81.46 -18.98 8.74
C VAL A 437 -80.48 -19.32 9.87
N GLY A 438 -79.70 -18.35 10.31
CA GLY A 438 -78.78 -18.54 11.43
C GLY A 438 -79.52 -18.81 12.75
N ARG A 439 -78.78 -19.19 13.79
CA ARG A 439 -79.35 -19.38 15.14
C ARG A 439 -80.04 -18.15 15.72
N ASP A 440 -79.74 -16.98 15.19
CA ASP A 440 -80.34 -15.70 15.51
C ASP A 440 -81.64 -15.42 14.73
N SER A 441 -82.15 -16.39 13.97
CA SER A 441 -83.31 -16.27 13.09
C SER A 441 -83.13 -15.26 11.95
N ILE A 442 -81.89 -14.88 11.62
CA ILE A 442 -81.56 -13.95 10.54
C ILE A 442 -81.10 -14.71 9.30
N LEU A 443 -81.61 -14.32 8.13
CA LEU A 443 -81.18 -14.86 6.83
C LEU A 443 -79.74 -14.45 6.52
N ARG A 444 -78.87 -15.43 6.29
CA ARG A 444 -77.43 -15.26 6.00
C ARG A 444 -77.02 -16.09 4.79
N VAL A 445 -75.90 -15.75 4.15
CA VAL A 445 -75.26 -16.53 3.08
C VAL A 445 -73.96 -17.10 3.62
N GLY A 446 -73.79 -18.41 3.55
CA GLY A 446 -72.64 -19.08 4.13
C GLY A 446 -72.72 -20.61 4.02
N ILE A 447 -71.92 -21.29 4.83
CA ILE A 447 -71.87 -22.75 4.87
C ILE A 447 -72.74 -23.22 6.05
N GLU A 448 -73.73 -24.05 5.75
CA GLU A 448 -74.70 -24.55 6.72
C GLU A 448 -75.07 -26.01 6.45
N ARG A 449 -75.61 -26.68 7.48
CA ARG A 449 -76.17 -28.02 7.40
C ARG A 449 -77.41 -28.05 6.51
N GLU A 450 -77.51 -29.06 5.65
CA GLU A 450 -78.68 -29.26 4.78
C GLU A 450 -79.92 -29.73 5.56
N PRO A 451 -81.14 -29.34 5.14
CA PRO A 451 -81.46 -28.60 3.92
C PRO A 451 -81.25 -27.08 4.04
N LEU A 452 -80.70 -26.48 2.98
CA LEU A 452 -80.57 -25.02 2.86
C LEU A 452 -81.90 -24.41 2.39
N LEU A 453 -82.13 -23.12 2.65
CA LEU A 453 -83.30 -22.42 2.12
C LEU A 453 -83.24 -22.28 0.60
N ASP A 454 -82.03 -22.02 0.09
CA ASP A 454 -81.77 -21.84 -1.33
C ASP A 454 -80.32 -22.24 -1.60
N HIS A 455 -80.13 -23.21 -2.49
CA HIS A 455 -78.82 -23.58 -3.00
C HIS A 455 -78.46 -22.56 -4.09
N MET A 456 -77.37 -21.81 -3.90
CA MET A 456 -76.95 -20.88 -4.94
C MET A 456 -76.52 -21.66 -6.18
N LEU A 457 -77.35 -21.63 -7.24
CA LEU A 457 -77.01 -22.22 -8.54
C LEU A 457 -75.84 -21.47 -9.17
N ASN A 458 -74.95 -22.20 -9.87
CA ASN A 458 -73.77 -21.64 -10.56
C ASN A 458 -74.11 -20.47 -11.51
N GLN A 459 -75.33 -20.45 -12.04
CA GLN A 459 -75.81 -19.43 -12.97
C GLN A 459 -76.15 -18.11 -12.27
N GLU A 460 -76.57 -18.16 -11.00
CA GLU A 460 -76.90 -16.99 -10.19
C GLU A 460 -75.63 -16.31 -9.65
N VAL A 461 -74.60 -17.11 -9.36
CA VAL A 461 -73.23 -16.63 -9.09
C VAL A 461 -72.63 -15.91 -10.31
N ARG A 462 -72.92 -16.40 -11.53
CA ARG A 462 -72.42 -15.81 -12.79
C ARG A 462 -73.19 -14.55 -13.21
N ASN A 463 -74.51 -14.56 -13.07
CA ASN A 463 -75.38 -13.48 -13.56
C ASN A 463 -75.49 -12.28 -12.58
N GLN A 464 -75.16 -12.45 -11.31
CA GLN A 464 -75.07 -11.31 -10.37
C GLN A 464 -73.79 -10.47 -10.56
N GLY A 465 -72.80 -10.95 -11.34
CA GLY A 465 -71.60 -10.21 -11.73
C GLY A 465 -71.75 -9.29 -12.95
N LEU A 466 -72.83 -9.45 -13.73
CA LEU A 466 -73.11 -8.69 -14.97
C LEU A 466 -74.35 -7.80 -14.87
N GLY A 467 -74.82 -7.50 -13.65
CA GLY A 467 -76.03 -6.70 -13.40
C GLY A 467 -76.03 -5.36 -14.15
N LYS A 468 -77.13 -5.09 -14.87
CA LYS A 468 -77.51 -3.88 -15.65
C LYS A 468 -76.50 -3.30 -16.67
N PHE A 469 -75.20 -3.57 -16.56
CA PHE A 469 -74.18 -2.94 -17.40
C PHE A 469 -73.84 -3.73 -18.67
N GLY A 470 -74.08 -5.05 -18.72
CA GLY A 470 -73.98 -5.82 -19.96
C GLY A 470 -74.91 -5.27 -21.05
N LEU A 471 -76.11 -4.81 -20.65
CA LEU A 471 -77.07 -4.16 -21.54
C LEU A 471 -76.61 -2.77 -22.01
N THR A 472 -75.86 -1.99 -21.21
CA THR A 472 -75.32 -0.70 -21.65
C THR A 472 -74.12 -0.82 -22.57
N ILE A 473 -73.29 -1.87 -22.45
CA ILE A 473 -72.15 -2.06 -23.36
C ILE A 473 -72.64 -2.46 -24.75
N GLU A 474 -73.67 -3.31 -24.85
CA GLU A 474 -74.33 -3.56 -26.15
C GLU A 474 -74.97 -2.29 -26.71
N TYR A 475 -75.57 -1.45 -25.87
CA TYR A 475 -76.15 -0.17 -26.29
C TYR A 475 -75.09 0.83 -26.81
N TRP A 476 -73.95 0.93 -26.12
CA TRP A 476 -72.82 1.77 -26.56
C TRP A 476 -72.10 1.22 -27.79
N ALA A 477 -71.96 -0.11 -27.90
CA ALA A 477 -71.40 -0.75 -29.08
C ALA A 477 -72.31 -0.58 -30.31
N GLN A 478 -73.63 -0.66 -30.13
CA GLN A 478 -74.60 -0.36 -31.19
C GLN A 478 -74.62 1.13 -31.57
N TRP A 479 -74.47 2.03 -30.60
CA TRP A 479 -74.37 3.48 -30.86
C TRP A 479 -73.09 3.84 -31.63
N LEU A 480 -71.94 3.27 -31.26
CA LEU A 480 -70.66 3.44 -31.96
C LEU A 480 -70.69 2.88 -33.38
N LYS A 481 -71.31 1.72 -33.59
CA LYS A 481 -71.46 1.13 -34.93
C LYS A 481 -72.37 1.95 -35.86
N LYS A 482 -73.28 2.75 -35.29
CA LYS A 482 -74.21 3.63 -36.00
C LYS A 482 -73.66 5.04 -36.24
N THR A 483 -72.55 5.40 -35.59
CA THR A 483 -71.87 6.70 -35.76
C THR A 483 -70.59 6.60 -36.59
N LEU A 484 -70.08 5.39 -36.82
CA LEU A 484 -68.91 5.10 -37.65
C LEU A 484 -69.24 4.55 -39.06
N ASN A 485 -70.52 4.32 -39.36
CA ASN A 485 -71.07 4.12 -40.71
C ASN A 485 -71.98 5.29 -41.02
#